data_AF-A0A4Y1ZX18-F1
#
_entry.id   AF-A0A4Y1ZX18-F1
#
_cell.length_a   1.000
_cell.length_b   1.000
_cell.length_c   1.000
_cell.angle_alpha   90.00
_cell.angle_beta   90.00
_cell.angle_gamma   90.00
#
_symmetry.space_group_name_H-M   'P 1'
#
loop_
_entity.id
_entity.type
_entity.pdbx_description
1 polymer ?
#
loop_
_entity_poly.entity_id
_entity_poly.type
_entity_poly.pdbx_seq_one_letter_code
_entity_poly.pdbx_strand_id
1 'polypeptide(L)'
;MSEGMVRKWVRMLNEGRKNVHDEERSGRPTLTTEELVGHLDEKVLSNRRFTITDLSMNFQNISRSLLHEIATEHLHYKKLCSRWVPKTLIKNGNAWEQP
;
A
#
# COMPACT_ATOMS: atom_id res chain seq x y z
N MET A 1 15.44 10.60 37.60
CA MET A 1 15.77 11.56 36.52
C MET A 1 17.12 12.19 36.84
N SER A 2 18.01 12.33 35.86
CA SER A 2 19.30 13.00 36.08
C SER A 2 19.11 14.52 36.17
N GLU A 3 20.01 15.21 36.88
CA GLU A 3 20.02 16.68 36.97
C GLU A 3 20.00 17.35 35.59
N GLY A 4 20.74 16.79 34.62
CA GLY A 4 20.74 17.27 33.24
C GLY A 4 19.38 17.17 32.55
N MET A 5 18.62 16.10 32.82
CA MET A 5 17.27 15.93 32.26
C MET A 5 16.30 16.95 32.88
N VAL A 6 16.41 17.21 34.18
CA VAL A 6 15.60 18.22 34.88
C VAL A 6 15.86 19.61 34.32
N ARG A 7 17.13 20.00 34.14
CA ARG A 7 17.49 21.30 33.53
C ARG A 7 16.96 21.45 32.10
N LYS A 8 17.01 20.39 31.29
CA LYS A 8 16.44 20.38 29.93
C LYS A 8 14.93 20.64 29.96
N TRP A 9 14.19 19.95 30.83
CA TRP A 9 12.75 20.12 30.98
C TRP A 9 12.35 21.52 31.48
N VAL A 10 13.06 22.06 32.47
CA VAL A 10 12.82 23.43 32.96
C VAL A 10 13.00 24.46 31.84
N ARG A 11 14.05 24.31 31.02
CA ARG A 11 14.25 25.18 29.84
C ARG A 11 13.10 25.07 28.85
N MET A 12 12.71 23.85 28.45
CA MET A 12 11.61 23.64 27.50
C MET A 12 10.28 24.22 27.99
N LEU A 13 10.01 24.12 29.30
CA LEU A 13 8.81 24.70 29.91
C LEU A 13 8.84 26.24 29.87
N ASN A 14 9.99 26.85 30.18
CA ASN A 14 10.18 28.29 30.08
C ASN A 14 10.09 28.81 28.63
N GLU A 15 10.50 28.00 27.67
CA GLU A 15 10.35 28.26 26.23
C GLU A 15 8.89 28.08 25.74
N GLY A 16 7.95 27.74 26.63
CA GLY A 16 6.52 27.67 26.33
C GLY A 16 6.01 26.29 25.92
N ARG A 17 6.83 25.22 26.03
CA ARG A 17 6.38 23.84 25.81
C ARG A 17 5.35 23.46 26.87
N LYS A 18 4.10 23.24 26.45
CA LYS A 18 2.99 22.79 27.31
C LYS A 18 2.73 21.28 27.24
N ASN A 19 3.28 20.60 26.23
CA ASN A 19 3.07 19.17 26.02
C ASN A 19 4.11 18.34 26.81
N VAL A 20 3.60 17.43 27.65
CA VAL A 20 4.40 16.50 28.47
C VAL A 20 4.78 15.24 27.69
N HIS A 21 4.08 14.94 26.60
CA HIS A 21 4.38 13.77 25.76
C HIS A 21 5.70 13.94 25.00
N ASP A 22 6.32 12.80 24.72
CA ASP A 22 7.47 12.72 23.84
C ASP A 22 7.12 13.25 22.45
N GLU A 23 8.09 13.87 21.81
CA GLU A 23 7.97 14.22 20.40
C GLU A 23 7.99 12.95 19.54
N GLU A 24 7.51 13.11 18.31
CA GLU A 24 7.57 12.05 17.31
C GLU A 24 9.02 11.60 17.16
N ARG A 25 9.25 10.31 17.45
CA ARG A 25 10.57 9.72 17.29
C ARG A 25 10.74 9.40 15.82
N SER A 26 11.93 9.66 15.29
CA SER A 26 12.34 9.11 14.00
C SER A 26 12.28 7.58 14.13
N GLY A 27 11.23 6.97 13.57
CA GLY A 27 11.06 5.53 13.56
C GLY A 27 12.04 4.85 12.62
N ARG A 28 11.77 3.57 12.31
CA ARG A 28 12.50 2.87 11.27
C ARG A 28 12.19 3.52 9.91
N PRO A 29 13.18 3.89 9.09
CA PRO A 29 12.91 4.42 7.76
C PRO A 29 12.15 3.38 6.92
N THR A 30 11.05 3.79 6.32
CA THR A 30 10.23 2.96 5.45
C THR A 30 10.91 2.85 4.09
N LEU A 31 11.03 1.62 3.56
CA LEU A 31 11.55 1.38 2.21
C LEU A 31 10.53 1.71 1.10
N THR A 32 9.29 1.99 1.50
CA THR A 32 8.19 2.33 0.61
C THR A 32 8.31 3.79 0.18
N THR A 33 8.59 4.01 -1.10
CA THR A 33 8.55 5.35 -1.74
C THR A 33 7.20 5.57 -2.43
N GLU A 34 6.76 6.82 -2.53
CA GLU A 34 5.48 7.15 -3.21
C GLU A 34 5.47 6.73 -4.69
N GLU A 35 6.61 6.88 -5.38
CA GLU A 35 6.79 6.44 -6.77
C GLU A 35 6.57 4.93 -6.92
N LEU A 36 7.13 4.14 -6.00
CA LEU A 36 6.94 2.69 -6.00
C LEU A 36 5.47 2.31 -5.80
N VAL A 37 4.79 2.97 -4.85
CA VAL A 37 3.37 2.73 -4.59
C VAL A 37 2.54 3.04 -5.84
N GLY A 38 2.82 4.16 -6.52
CA GLY A 38 2.15 4.53 -7.77
C GLY A 38 2.34 3.49 -8.88
N HIS A 39 3.57 3.07 -9.14
CA HIS A 39 3.85 2.03 -10.15
C HIS A 39 3.19 0.69 -9.85
N LEU A 40 3.11 0.31 -8.56
CA LEU A 40 2.39 -0.89 -8.17
C LEU A 40 0.89 -0.74 -8.41
N ASP A 41 0.29 0.39 -8.05
CA ASP A 41 -1.13 0.64 -8.27
C ASP A 41 -1.49 0.61 -9.76
N GLU A 42 -0.71 1.27 -10.60
CA GLU A 42 -0.87 1.24 -12.07
C GLU A 42 -0.82 -0.21 -12.61
N LYS A 43 0.13 -1.01 -12.13
CA LYS A 43 0.24 -2.41 -12.56
C LYS A 43 -0.98 -3.22 -12.13
N VAL A 44 -1.46 -3.03 -10.91
CA VAL A 44 -2.67 -3.68 -10.38
C VAL A 44 -3.92 -3.23 -11.15
N LEU A 45 -4.02 -1.96 -11.50
CA LEU A 45 -5.12 -1.40 -12.29
C LEU A 45 -5.15 -1.95 -13.72
N SER A 46 -3.97 -2.11 -14.34
CA SER A 46 -3.84 -2.66 -15.70
C SER A 46 -4.37 -4.09 -15.82
N ASN A 47 -4.19 -4.91 -14.78
CA ASN A 47 -4.71 -6.26 -14.71
C ASN A 47 -5.17 -6.60 -13.29
N ARG A 48 -6.48 -6.49 -13.06
CA ARG A 48 -7.11 -6.80 -11.77
C ARG A 48 -6.97 -8.26 -11.31
N ARG A 49 -6.50 -9.17 -12.18
CA ARG A 49 -6.25 -10.59 -11.87
C ARG A 49 -4.77 -10.90 -11.59
N PHE A 50 -3.98 -9.90 -11.21
CA PHE A 50 -2.56 -10.08 -10.90
C PHE A 50 -2.33 -10.93 -9.64
N THR A 51 -1.16 -11.57 -9.56
CA THR A 51 -0.67 -12.23 -8.34
C THR A 51 0.57 -11.54 -7.77
N ILE A 52 0.86 -11.77 -6.49
CA ILE A 52 2.11 -11.30 -5.86
C ILE A 52 3.35 -11.88 -6.57
N THR A 53 3.24 -13.08 -7.15
CA THR A 53 4.33 -13.66 -7.96
C THR A 53 4.56 -12.85 -9.23
N ASP A 54 3.48 -12.47 -9.93
CA ASP A 54 3.59 -11.62 -11.12
C ASP A 54 4.24 -10.28 -10.78
N LEU A 55 3.86 -9.65 -9.66
CA LEU A 55 4.53 -8.43 -9.19
C LEU A 55 6.02 -8.67 -8.94
N SER A 56 6.38 -9.75 -8.26
CA SER A 56 7.79 -10.07 -8.01
C SER A 56 8.61 -10.24 -9.30
N MET A 57 8.01 -10.74 -10.39
CA MET A 57 8.68 -10.85 -11.68
C MET A 57 8.86 -9.50 -12.38
N ASN A 58 7.90 -8.58 -12.22
CA ASN A 58 7.99 -7.21 -12.76
C ASN A 58 8.91 -6.30 -11.91
N PHE A 59 8.99 -6.55 -10.60
CA PHE A 59 9.73 -5.76 -9.62
C PHE A 59 10.83 -6.60 -8.96
N GLN A 60 11.84 -7.02 -9.74
CA GLN A 60 12.87 -7.98 -9.30
C GLN A 60 13.74 -7.47 -8.14
N ASN A 61 13.87 -6.15 -7.98
CA ASN A 61 14.66 -5.52 -6.92
C ASN A 61 13.91 -5.39 -5.59
N ILE A 62 12.64 -5.83 -5.54
CA ILE A 62 11.74 -5.60 -4.41
C ILE A 62 11.37 -6.94 -3.79
N SER A 63 11.47 -7.00 -2.46
CA SER A 63 11.12 -8.22 -1.75
C SER A 63 9.63 -8.52 -1.87
N ARG A 64 9.29 -9.81 -1.95
CA ARG A 64 7.91 -10.28 -2.03
C ARG A 64 7.07 -9.82 -0.83
N SER A 65 7.67 -9.73 0.35
CA SER A 65 7.00 -9.25 1.57
C SER A 65 6.66 -7.75 1.49
N LEU A 66 7.57 -6.93 0.95
CA LEU A 66 7.33 -5.51 0.77
C LEU A 66 6.25 -5.25 -0.29
N LEU A 67 6.25 -6.03 -1.39
CA LEU A 67 5.17 -5.98 -2.38
C LEU A 67 3.80 -6.32 -1.77
N HIS A 68 3.76 -7.31 -0.87
CA HIS A 68 2.54 -7.65 -0.16
C HIS A 68 2.11 -6.54 0.79
N GLU A 69 3.02 -6.00 1.59
CA GLU A 69 2.78 -4.87 2.50
C GLU A 69 2.26 -3.64 1.75
N ILE A 70 2.84 -3.29 0.61
CA ILE A 70 2.35 -2.19 -0.22
C ILE A 70 0.94 -2.46 -0.74
N ALA A 71 0.67 -3.66 -1.23
CA ALA A 71 -0.65 -4.02 -1.72
C ALA A 71 -1.73 -3.97 -0.62
N THR A 72 -1.45 -4.45 0.60
CA THR A 72 -2.46 -4.56 1.67
C THR A 72 -2.51 -3.37 2.62
N GLU A 73 -1.36 -2.83 3.02
CA GLU A 73 -1.28 -1.76 4.03
C GLU A 73 -1.30 -0.37 3.42
N HIS A 74 -0.67 -0.18 2.27
CA HIS A 74 -0.60 1.14 1.63
C HIS A 74 -1.72 1.38 0.62
N LEU A 75 -2.02 0.37 -0.22
CA LEU A 75 -3.08 0.46 -1.25
C LEU A 75 -4.42 -0.14 -0.79
N HIS A 76 -4.44 -0.82 0.35
CA HIS A 76 -5.65 -1.43 0.92
C HIS A 76 -6.38 -2.42 0.01
N TYR A 77 -5.66 -3.04 -0.94
CA TYR A 77 -6.23 -4.07 -1.81
C TYR A 77 -6.47 -5.37 -1.04
N LYS A 78 -7.56 -6.05 -1.41
CA LYS A 78 -7.93 -7.35 -0.85
C LYS A 78 -8.06 -8.38 -1.96
N LYS A 79 -7.55 -9.59 -1.71
CA LYS A 79 -7.76 -10.73 -2.60
C LYS A 79 -9.21 -11.17 -2.53
N LEU A 80 -9.90 -11.18 -3.66
CA LEU A 80 -11.27 -11.67 -3.80
C LEU A 80 -11.30 -12.86 -4.77
N CYS A 81 -12.23 -13.78 -4.52
CA CYS A 81 -12.52 -14.86 -5.47
C CYS A 81 -13.48 -14.34 -6.55
N SER A 82 -13.18 -14.64 -7.82
CA SER A 82 -14.10 -14.32 -8.91
C SER A 82 -15.40 -15.11 -8.78
N ARG A 83 -16.54 -14.47 -9.05
CA ARG A 83 -17.84 -15.15 -9.08
C ARG A 83 -17.90 -16.09 -10.29
N TRP A 84 -18.43 -17.30 -10.10
CA TRP A 84 -18.70 -18.21 -11.20
C TRP A 84 -19.84 -17.66 -12.07
N VAL A 85 -19.65 -17.69 -13.39
CA VAL A 85 -20.64 -17.21 -14.37
C VAL A 85 -21.00 -18.38 -15.30
N PRO A 86 -22.26 -18.85 -15.30
CA PRO A 86 -22.66 -20.09 -16.00
C PRO A 86 -22.53 -20.06 -17.53
N LYS A 87 -22.59 -18.88 -18.15
CA LYS A 87 -22.54 -18.75 -19.61
C LYS A 87 -21.99 -17.39 -20.00
N THR A 88 -21.01 -17.39 -20.90
CA THR A 88 -20.55 -16.17 -21.57
C THR A 88 -21.60 -15.77 -22.59
N LEU A 89 -22.23 -14.61 -22.39
CA LEU A 89 -23.13 -14.05 -23.39
C LEU A 89 -22.28 -13.53 -24.55
N ILE A 90 -22.22 -14.31 -25.63
CA ILE A 90 -21.72 -13.83 -26.92
C ILE A 90 -22.87 -13.04 -27.53
N LYS A 91 -22.61 -11.82 -28.02
CA LYS A 91 -23.59 -11.06 -28.80
C LYS A 91 -23.93 -11.91 -30.03
N ASN A 92 -25.07 -12.60 -30.00
CA ASN A 92 -25.54 -13.35 -31.15
C ASN A 92 -25.64 -12.36 -32.31
N GLY A 93 -24.80 -12.55 -33.32
CA GLY A 93 -25.12 -12.06 -34.66
C GLY A 93 -26.46 -12.68 -35.04
N ASN A 94 -27.48 -11.84 -35.16
CA ASN A 94 -28.61 -11.99 -36.06
C ASN A 94 -28.92 -13.44 -36.47
N ALA A 95 -29.64 -14.17 -35.62
CA ALA A 95 -30.27 -15.45 -35.94
C ALA A 95 -31.47 -15.33 -36.92
N TRP A 96 -31.50 -14.27 -37.75
CA TRP A 96 -32.61 -13.93 -38.63
C TRP A 96 -32.18 -13.71 -40.09
N GLU A 97 -30.99 -14.13 -40.49
CA GLU A 97 -30.66 -14.27 -41.91
C GLU A 97 -30.66 -15.76 -42.29
N GLN A 98 -31.78 -16.22 -42.85
CA GLN A 98 -31.87 -16.90 -44.15
C GLN A 98 -33.31 -17.36 -44.44
N PRO A 99 -33.72 -17.50 -45.71
CA PRO A 99 -32.99 -17.25 -46.97
C PRO A 99 -33.38 -15.95 -47.69
#